data_AF-A0A2A5AUJ1-F1
#
_entry.id   AF-A0A2A5AUJ1-F1
#
_cell.length_a   1.000
_cell.length_b   1.000
_cell.length_c   1.000
_cell.angle_alpha   90.00
_cell.angle_beta   90.00
_cell.angle_gamma   90.00
#
_symmetry.space_group_name_H-M   'P 1'
#
loop_
_entity.id
_entity.type
_entity.pdbx_description
1 polymer ?
#
loop_
_entity_poly.entity_id
_entity_poly.type
_entity_poly.pdbx_seq_one_letter_code
_entity_poly.pdbx_strand_id
1 'polypeptide(L)'
;MILESLIPALLPVATDGIRGLFNKFTGGAGAKPANTGEVIALMEAETTRLEALAEIDSAASNVHAWVNDVRALQRPVAAGLIVVGYITSFVFVSDADIVNDLGSYAQMVTFYLFGDRTYMYMKKS
;
A
#
# COMPACT_ATOMS: atom_id res chain seq x y z
N MET A 1 2.20 46.24 -32.03
CA MET A 1 1.10 46.00 -31.07
C MET A 1 0.54 44.57 -31.04
N ILE A 2 0.65 43.75 -32.11
CA ILE A 2 0.22 42.32 -32.05
C ILE A 2 1.40 41.37 -31.77
N LEU A 3 2.60 41.63 -32.32
CA LEU A 3 3.78 40.79 -32.04
C LEU A 3 4.28 40.89 -30.58
N GLU A 4 4.21 42.07 -29.98
CA GLU A 4 4.68 42.31 -28.60
C GLU A 4 3.80 41.67 -27.54
N SER A 5 2.52 41.39 -27.83
CA SER A 5 1.60 40.68 -26.93
C SER A 5 1.63 39.15 -27.10
N LEU A 6 2.10 38.65 -28.25
CA LEU A 6 2.24 37.22 -28.50
C LEU A 6 3.46 36.62 -27.79
N ILE A 7 4.55 37.36 -27.65
CA ILE A 7 5.77 36.91 -26.98
C ILE A 7 5.52 36.54 -25.50
N PRO A 8 4.90 37.38 -24.65
CA PRO A 8 4.59 37.00 -23.27
C PRO A 8 3.50 35.94 -23.16
N ALA A 9 2.58 35.84 -24.13
CA ALA A 9 1.54 34.81 -24.16
C ALA A 9 2.07 33.41 -24.49
N LEU A 10 3.22 33.30 -25.17
CA LEU A 10 3.87 32.04 -25.52
C LEU A 10 4.87 31.53 -24.47
N LEU A 11 5.28 32.38 -23.52
CA LEU A 11 6.19 31.97 -22.43
C LEU A 11 5.62 30.82 -21.56
N PRO A 12 4.34 30.83 -21.13
CA PRO A 12 3.77 29.70 -20.39
C PRO A 12 3.85 28.41 -21.19
N VAL A 13 3.43 28.44 -22.46
CA VAL A 13 3.43 27.28 -23.37
C VAL A 13 4.85 26.75 -23.62
N ALA A 14 5.83 27.63 -23.79
CA ALA A 14 7.23 27.24 -23.96
C ALA A 14 7.80 26.62 -22.68
N THR A 15 7.52 27.19 -21.51
CA THR A 15 7.98 26.64 -20.22
C THR A 15 7.32 25.30 -19.89
N ASP A 16 6.05 25.11 -20.25
CA ASP A 16 5.36 23.84 -20.12
C ASP A 16 5.86 22.80 -21.13
N GLY A 17 6.18 23.22 -22.36
CA GLY A 17 6.82 22.36 -23.37
C GLY A 17 8.22 21.91 -22.96
N ILE A 18 9.02 22.82 -22.38
CA ILE A 18 10.34 22.52 -21.82
C ILE A 18 10.20 21.55 -20.64
N ARG A 19 9.28 21.79 -19.70
CA ARG A 19 9.01 20.85 -18.60
C ARG A 19 8.55 19.49 -19.10
N GLY A 20 7.70 19.44 -20.12
CA GLY A 20 7.26 18.19 -20.75
C GLY A 20 8.41 17.41 -21.41
N LEU A 21 9.32 18.10 -22.08
CA LEU A 21 10.52 17.50 -22.66
C LEU A 21 11.51 17.04 -21.59
N PHE A 22 11.74 17.84 -20.55
CA PHE A 22 12.55 17.43 -19.41
C PHE A 22 11.94 16.22 -18.72
N ASN A 23 10.65 16.21 -18.41
CA ASN A 23 9.99 15.05 -17.79
C ASN A 23 10.07 13.79 -18.66
N LYS A 24 10.03 13.93 -19.99
CA LYS A 24 10.20 12.82 -20.95
C LYS A 24 11.63 12.27 -20.96
N PHE A 25 12.64 13.09 -20.74
CA PHE A 25 14.05 12.69 -20.79
C PHE A 25 14.68 12.38 -19.43
N THR A 26 14.18 12.98 -18.35
CA THR A 26 14.73 12.83 -17.00
C THR A 26 13.88 11.96 -16.08
N GLY A 27 12.75 11.42 -16.58
CA GLY A 27 11.86 10.56 -15.80
C GLY A 27 11.29 11.27 -14.57
N GLY A 28 10.92 12.55 -14.71
CA GLY A 28 10.64 13.46 -13.59
C GLY A 28 9.64 12.93 -12.55
N ALA A 29 10.03 13.05 -11.27
CA ALA A 29 9.26 13.14 -10.01
C ALA A 29 8.01 12.26 -9.79
N GLY A 30 7.81 11.21 -10.58
CA GLY A 30 6.64 10.34 -10.49
C GLY A 30 6.41 9.56 -11.77
N ALA A 31 7.49 9.19 -12.46
CA ALA A 31 7.46 8.53 -13.75
C ALA A 31 6.62 7.25 -13.69
N LYS A 32 5.36 7.38 -14.12
CA LYS A 32 4.66 6.26 -14.74
C LYS A 32 5.60 5.72 -15.82
N PRO A 33 5.88 4.41 -15.86
CA PRO A 33 6.93 3.89 -16.71
C PRO A 33 6.67 4.30 -18.17
N ALA A 34 7.68 4.82 -18.84
CA ALA A 34 7.53 5.40 -20.18
C ALA A 34 7.49 4.31 -21.26
N ASN A 35 7.84 3.08 -20.91
CA ASN A 35 7.94 1.94 -21.81
C ASN A 35 7.33 0.68 -21.17
N THR A 36 6.65 -0.16 -21.96
CA THR A 36 6.06 -1.42 -21.50
C THR A 36 7.09 -2.36 -20.87
N GLY A 37 8.34 -2.33 -21.33
CA GLY A 37 9.44 -3.11 -20.74
C GLY A 37 9.77 -2.71 -19.29
N GLU A 38 9.75 -1.41 -18.98
CA GLU A 38 9.98 -0.91 -17.61
C GLU A 38 8.80 -1.26 -16.69
N VAL A 39 7.57 -1.24 -17.21
CA VAL A 39 6.38 -1.69 -16.47
C VAL A 39 6.51 -3.16 -16.10
N ILE A 40 6.93 -4.01 -17.04
CA ILE A 40 7.10 -5.45 -16.83
C ILE A 40 8.20 -5.71 -15.80
N ALA A 41 9.36 -5.06 -15.93
CA ALA A 41 10.46 -5.21 -14.97
C ALA A 41 10.06 -4.79 -13.55
N LEU A 42 9.23 -3.75 -13.41
CA LEU A 42 8.72 -3.31 -12.12
C LEU A 42 7.72 -4.32 -11.52
N MET A 43 6.82 -4.89 -12.33
CA MET A 43 5.90 -5.94 -11.89
C MET A 43 6.63 -7.23 -11.50
N GLU A 44 7.69 -7.59 -12.21
CA GLU A 44 8.53 -8.77 -11.90
C GLU A 44 9.31 -8.57 -10.59
N ALA A 45 9.83 -7.36 -10.35
CA ALA A 45 10.45 -7.00 -9.08
C ALA A 45 9.45 -7.04 -7.91
N GLU A 46 8.23 -6.56 -8.10
CA GLU A 46 7.15 -6.68 -7.12
C GLU A 46 6.79 -8.16 -6.85
N THR A 47 6.71 -8.98 -7.90
CA THR A 47 6.41 -10.42 -7.78
C THR A 47 7.51 -11.14 -6.99
N THR A 48 8.77 -10.90 -7.33
CA THR A 48 9.93 -11.47 -6.62
C THR A 48 9.92 -11.10 -5.13
N ARG A 49 9.56 -9.85 -4.82
CA ARG A 49 9.42 -9.40 -3.42
C ARG A 49 8.29 -10.14 -2.69
N LEU A 50 7.14 -10.32 -3.34
CA LEU A 50 6.02 -11.06 -2.75
C LEU A 50 6.37 -12.54 -2.54
N GLU A 51 7.09 -13.16 -3.47
CA GLU A 51 7.61 -14.53 -3.32
C GLU A 51 8.57 -14.66 -2.15
N ALA A 52 9.53 -13.74 -2.01
CA ALA A 52 10.46 -13.72 -0.88
C ALA A 52 9.74 -13.54 0.48
N LEU A 53 8.69 -12.71 0.52
CA LEU A 53 7.86 -12.55 1.72
C LEU A 53 7.05 -13.82 2.03
N ALA A 54 6.54 -14.51 1.01
CA ALA A 54 5.82 -15.77 1.18
C ALA A 54 6.75 -16.89 1.67
N GLU A 55 8.01 -16.91 1.22
CA GLU A 55 9.01 -17.86 1.70
C GLU A 55 9.34 -17.66 3.18
N ILE A 56 9.39 -16.41 3.67
CA ILE A 56 9.58 -16.10 5.09
C ILE A 56 8.43 -16.64 5.96
N ASP A 57 7.22 -16.66 5.41
CA ASP A 57 6.02 -17.20 6.08
C ASP A 57 5.86 -18.71 5.89
N SER A 58 6.64 -19.32 4.99
CA SER A 58 6.54 -20.74 4.68
C SER A 58 6.93 -21.64 5.85
N ALA A 59 6.36 -22.84 5.87
CA ALA A 59 6.64 -23.84 6.89
C ALA A 59 8.11 -24.27 6.85
N ALA A 60 8.79 -24.26 8.00
CA ALA A 60 10.18 -24.69 8.07
C ALA A 60 10.27 -26.20 7.78
N SER A 61 11.10 -26.57 6.79
CA SER A 61 11.19 -27.93 6.25
C SER A 61 11.72 -28.99 7.23
N ASN A 62 12.41 -28.56 8.30
CA ASN A 62 12.99 -29.43 9.33
C ASN A 62 12.27 -29.35 10.68
N VAL A 63 11.03 -28.87 10.71
CA VAL A 63 10.26 -28.67 11.93
C VAL A 63 8.99 -29.53 11.93
N HIS A 64 8.61 -30.06 13.09
CA HIS A 64 7.38 -30.86 13.23
C HIS A 64 6.14 -30.04 12.83
N ALA A 65 5.21 -30.68 12.12
CA ALA A 65 4.02 -30.04 11.55
C ALA A 65 3.23 -29.19 12.56
N TRP A 66 3.03 -29.68 13.79
CA TRP A 66 2.29 -28.94 14.82
C TRP A 66 2.94 -27.59 15.20
N VAL A 67 4.27 -27.48 15.15
CA VAL A 67 4.98 -26.22 15.45
C VAL A 67 4.75 -25.22 14.32
N ASN A 68 4.77 -25.70 13.07
CA ASN A 68 4.46 -24.88 11.91
C ASN A 68 3.00 -24.40 11.96
N ASP A 69 2.07 -25.26 12.36
CA ASP A 69 0.65 -24.90 12.53
C ASP A 69 0.47 -23.84 13.63
N VAL A 70 1.13 -24.00 14.78
CA VAL A 70 1.09 -23.01 15.87
C VAL A 70 1.69 -21.68 15.43
N ARG A 71 2.82 -21.70 14.70
CA ARG A 71 3.43 -20.50 14.13
C ARG A 71 2.51 -19.82 13.11
N ALA A 72 1.86 -20.58 12.24
CA ALA A 72 0.91 -20.04 11.26
C ALA A 72 -0.31 -19.40 11.94
N LEU A 73 -0.76 -19.97 13.07
CA LEU A 73 -1.90 -19.47 13.84
C LEU A 73 -1.62 -18.17 14.62
N GLN A 74 -0.37 -17.77 14.82
CA GLN A 74 -0.03 -16.63 15.67
C GLN A 74 -0.73 -15.32 15.25
N ARG A 75 -0.73 -15.00 13.94
CA ARG A 75 -1.30 -13.74 13.42
C ARG A 75 -2.83 -13.80 13.36
N PRO A 76 -3.47 -14.86 12.83
CA PRO A 76 -4.93 -14.98 12.83
C PRO A 76 -5.53 -15.01 14.23
N VAL A 77 -4.89 -15.67 15.20
CA VAL A 77 -5.37 -15.72 16.58
C VAL A 77 -5.28 -14.35 17.23
N ALA A 78 -4.17 -13.63 17.08
CA ALA A 78 -4.03 -12.27 17.61
C ALA A 78 -5.09 -11.32 17.00
N ALA A 79 -5.29 -11.38 15.68
CA ALA A 79 -6.33 -10.61 14.99
C ALA A 79 -7.73 -10.94 15.54
N GLY A 80 -8.06 -12.22 15.70
CA GLY A 80 -9.33 -12.67 16.27
C GLY A 80 -9.55 -12.18 17.69
N LEU A 81 -8.55 -12.27 18.56
CA LEU A 81 -8.63 -11.80 19.95
C LEU A 81 -8.87 -10.29 20.04
N ILE A 82 -8.21 -9.50 19.20
CA ILE A 82 -8.39 -8.04 19.17
C ILE A 82 -9.81 -7.67 18.72
N VAL A 83 -10.32 -8.30 17.65
CA VAL A 83 -11.66 -8.03 17.13
C VAL A 83 -12.73 -8.45 18.14
N VAL A 84 -12.61 -9.65 18.72
CA VAL A 84 -13.53 -10.12 19.76
C VAL A 84 -13.45 -9.20 20.99
N GLY A 85 -12.24 -8.84 21.43
CA GLY A 85 -12.02 -7.91 22.54
C GLY A 85 -12.75 -6.58 22.34
N TYR A 86 -12.59 -5.97 21.17
CA TYR A 86 -13.27 -4.73 20.82
C TYR A 86 -14.81 -4.87 20.75
N ILE A 87 -15.33 -5.97 20.21
CA ILE A 87 -16.78 -6.21 20.18
C ILE A 87 -17.31 -6.38 21.62
N THR A 88 -16.60 -7.14 22.45
CA THR A 88 -17.01 -7.38 23.84
C THR A 88 -16.89 -6.13 24.72
N SER A 89 -16.00 -5.20 24.40
CA SER A 89 -15.86 -3.97 25.18
C SER A 89 -17.11 -3.09 25.13
N PHE A 90 -17.89 -3.13 24.04
CA PHE A 90 -19.17 -2.41 23.96
C PHE A 90 -20.23 -2.92 24.96
N VAL A 91 -20.10 -4.16 25.44
CA VAL A 91 -21.08 -4.78 26.35
C VAL A 91 -20.60 -4.73 27.80
N PHE A 92 -19.29 -4.89 28.03
CA PHE A 92 -18.75 -5.12 29.36
C PHE A 92 -17.86 -4.00 29.90
N VAL A 93 -17.52 -2.99 29.09
CA VAL A 93 -16.63 -1.89 29.50
C VAL A 93 -17.36 -0.56 29.36
N SER A 94 -17.43 0.21 30.44
CA SER A 94 -18.06 1.54 30.45
C SER A 94 -17.08 2.69 30.27
N ASP A 95 -15.78 2.41 30.33
CA ASP A 95 -14.72 3.41 30.11
C ASP A 95 -14.53 3.66 28.61
N ALA A 96 -14.78 4.89 28.18
CA ALA A 96 -14.69 5.29 26.78
C ALA A 96 -13.24 5.27 26.25
N ASP A 97 -12.25 5.53 27.10
CA ASP A 97 -10.84 5.57 26.67
C ASP A 97 -10.37 4.17 26.28
N ILE A 98 -10.76 3.15 27.08
CA ILE A 98 -10.44 1.75 26.81
C ILE A 98 -11.09 1.26 25.50
N VAL A 99 -12.35 1.66 25.25
CA VAL A 99 -13.05 1.30 24.00
C VAL A 99 -12.40 1.95 22.79
N ASN A 100 -11.95 3.20 22.89
CA ASN A 100 -11.26 3.92 21.82
C ASN A 100 -9.89 3.33 21.51
N ASP A 101 -9.13 2.93 22.53
CA ASP A 101 -7.85 2.25 22.36
C ASP A 101 -8.03 0.90 21.65
N LEU A 102 -8.98 0.08 22.10
CA LEU A 102 -9.34 -1.18 21.43
C LEU A 102 -9.83 -0.95 19.99
N GLY A 103 -10.55 0.14 19.73
CA GLY A 103 -10.97 0.55 18.40
C GLY A 103 -9.80 0.85 17.48
N SER A 104 -8.75 1.49 18.00
CA SER A 104 -7.52 1.75 17.25
C SER A 104 -6.81 0.45 16.86
N TYR A 105 -6.72 -0.52 17.77
CA TYR A 105 -6.17 -1.84 17.47
C TYR A 105 -7.03 -2.61 16.45
N ALA A 106 -8.36 -2.54 16.56
CA ALA A 106 -9.27 -3.16 15.60
C ALA A 106 -9.17 -2.56 14.19
N GLN A 107 -8.92 -1.25 14.08
CA GLN A 107 -8.65 -0.60 12.79
C GLN A 107 -7.35 -1.12 12.15
N MET A 108 -6.28 -1.29 12.94
CA MET A 108 -5.02 -1.87 12.46
C MET A 108 -5.22 -3.30 11.95
N VAL A 109 -6.00 -4.12 12.67
CA VAL A 109 -6.34 -5.49 12.24
C VAL A 109 -7.18 -5.48 10.96
N THR A 110 -8.12 -4.54 10.83
CA THR A 110 -8.92 -4.39 9.61
C THR A 110 -8.05 -4.06 8.41
N PHE A 111 -7.06 -3.17 8.58
CA PHE A 111 -6.07 -2.87 7.55
C PHE A 111 -5.17 -4.08 7.25
N TYR A 112 -4.78 -4.87 8.24
CA TYR A 112 -4.04 -6.11 8.00
C TYR A 112 -4.84 -7.13 7.16
N LEU A 113 -6.14 -7.30 7.43
CA LEU A 113 -6.98 -8.29 6.74
C LEU A 113 -7.43 -7.85 5.34
N PHE A 114 -7.72 -6.56 5.16
CA PHE A 114 -8.34 -6.05 3.94
C PHE A 114 -7.54 -4.95 3.25
N GLY A 115 -6.46 -4.45 3.84
CA GLY A 115 -5.73 -3.27 3.39
C GLY A 115 -5.25 -3.35 1.95
N ASP A 116 -4.62 -4.47 1.56
CA ASP A 116 -4.12 -4.64 0.19
C ASP A 116 -5.26 -4.67 -0.84
N ARG A 117 -6.36 -5.36 -0.53
CA ARG A 117 -7.52 -5.41 -1.43
C ARG A 117 -8.19 -4.04 -1.54
N THR A 118 -8.42 -3.37 -0.41
CA THR A 118 -9.03 -2.04 -0.36
C THR A 118 -8.16 -1.02 -1.09
N TYR A 119 -6.84 -1.05 -0.92
CA TYR A 119 -5.90 -0.16 -1.59
C TYR A 119 -5.89 -0.35 -3.12
N MET A 120 -5.92 -1.60 -3.60
CA MET A 120 -6.01 -1.88 -5.03
C MET A 120 -7.31 -1.36 -5.66
N TYR A 121 -8.45 -1.46 -4.97
CA TYR A 121 -9.71 -0.91 -5.46
C TYR A 121 -9.74 0.62 -5.43
N MET A 122 -9.16 1.26 -4.40
CA MET A 122 -9.07 2.72 -4.32
C MET A 122 -8.20 3.34 -5.42
N LYS A 123 -7.07 2.70 -5.77
CA LYS A 123 -6.15 3.19 -6.82
C LYS A 123 -6.72 3.05 -8.26
N LYS A 124 -7.78 2.26 -8.44
CA LYS A 124 -8.44 2.05 -9.73
C LYS A 124 -9.52 3.10 -10.03
N SER A 125 -9.96 3.86 -9.02
CA SER A 125 -10.81 5.04 -9.18
C SER A 125 -9.99 6.30 -9.45
#